data_AF-A0A0Q4PBB8-F1
#
_entry.id   AF-A0A0Q4PBB8-F1
#
_cell.length_a   1.000
_cell.length_b   1.000
_cell.length_c   1.000
_cell.angle_alpha   90.00
_cell.angle_beta   90.00
_cell.angle_gamma   90.00
#
_symmetry.space_group_name_H-M   'P 1'
#
loop_
_entity.id
_entity.type
_entity.pdbx_description
1 polymer ?
#
loop_
_entity_poly.entity_id
_entity_poly.type
_entity_poly.pdbx_seq_one_letter_code
_entity_poly.pdbx_strand_id
1 'polypeptide(L)' 'MKPNITALERAFELAKSGKFTSVTEVKQAIAREGYSASQLEGPMLARQLRALVKASSPE' A
#
# COMPACT_ATOMS: atom_id res chain seq x y z
N MET A 1 -5.64 -21.77 -5.21
CA MET A 1 -5.93 -20.37 -5.57
C MET A 1 -5.45 -19.51 -4.42
N LYS A 2 -4.57 -18.52 -4.64
CA LYS A 2 -4.20 -17.58 -3.58
C LYS A 2 -5.47 -16.80 -3.22
N PRO A 3 -5.79 -16.60 -1.93
CA PRO A 3 -7.03 -15.96 -1.52
C PRO A 3 -7.13 -14.58 -2.17
N ASN A 4 -8.36 -14.16 -2.50
CA ASN A 4 -8.70 -12.93 -3.20
C ASN A 4 -8.26 -11.69 -2.39
N ILE A 5 -6.96 -11.43 -2.28
CA ILE A 5 -6.44 -10.24 -1.63
C ILE A 5 -6.81 -9.04 -2.52
N THR A 6 -7.43 -8.04 -1.93
CA THR A 6 -7.76 -6.81 -2.65
C THR A 6 -6.52 -5.93 -2.82
N ALA A 7 -6.55 -5.01 -3.79
CA ALA A 7 -5.51 -3.99 -3.95
C ALA A 7 -5.28 -3.19 -2.64
N LEU A 8 -6.37 -2.99 -1.89
CA LEU A 8 -6.37 -2.34 -0.59
C LEU A 8 -5.57 -3.14 0.45
N GLU A 9 -5.93 -4.40 0.68
CA GLU A 9 -5.24 -5.26 1.64
C GLU A 9 -3.75 -5.37 1.30
N ARG A 10 -3.45 -5.56 0.01
CA ARG A 10 -2.06 -5.65 -0.45
C ARG A 10 -1.26 -4.37 -0.16
N ALA A 11 -1.85 -3.21 -0.39
CA ALA A 11 -1.20 -1.94 -0.09
C ALA A 11 -0.88 -1.79 1.39
N PHE A 12 -1.78 -2.20 2.28
CA PHE A 12 -1.56 -2.18 3.73
C PHE A 12 -0.49 -3.19 4.17
N GLU A 13 -0.43 -4.38 3.58
CA GLU A 13 0.65 -5.34 3.83
C GLU A 13 2.02 -4.77 3.42
N LEU A 14 2.11 -4.18 2.23
CA LEU A 14 3.34 -3.57 1.74
C LEU A 14 3.76 -2.40 2.62
N ALA A 15 2.82 -1.52 2.99
CA ALA A 15 3.12 -0.42 3.89
C ALA A 15 3.59 -0.89 5.28
N LYS A 16 3.04 -1.97 5.84
CA LYS A 16 3.50 -2.57 7.11
C LYS A 16 4.86 -3.24 7.01
N SER A 17 5.28 -3.64 5.81
CA SER A 17 6.53 -4.38 5.62
C SER A 17 7.79 -3.55 5.94
N GLY A 18 7.67 -2.23 6.05
CA GLY A 18 8.79 -1.31 6.27
C GLY A 18 9.74 -1.18 5.07
N LYS A 19 9.44 -1.83 3.94
CA LYS A 19 10.25 -1.82 2.71
C LYS A 19 10.03 -0.59 1.83
N PHE A 20 9.02 0.21 2.13
CA PHE A 20 8.61 1.36 1.34
C PHE A 20 8.60 2.59 2.22
N THR A 21 9.07 3.71 1.68
CA THR A 21 9.20 5.00 2.36
C THR A 21 8.08 5.96 1.99
N SER A 22 7.34 5.65 0.91
CA SER A 22 6.24 6.49 0.41
C SER A 22 5.05 5.68 -0.12
N VAL A 23 3.86 6.29 -0.03
CA VAL A 23 2.61 5.74 -0.61
C VAL A 23 2.73 5.53 -2.12
N THR A 24 3.49 6.38 -2.82
CA THR A 24 3.76 6.23 -4.25
C THR A 24 4.46 4.92 -4.57
N GLU A 25 5.44 4.51 -3.75
CA GLU A 25 6.17 3.26 -3.97
C GLU A 25 5.26 2.05 -3.70
N VAL A 26 4.41 2.13 -2.68
CA VAL A 26 3.37 1.13 -2.42
C VAL A 26 2.42 0.99 -3.62
N LYS A 27 1.95 2.11 -4.19
CA LYS A 27 1.10 2.12 -5.40
C LYS A 27 1.80 1.51 -6.61
N GLN A 28 3.09 1.77 -6.79
CA GLN A 28 3.87 1.16 -7.87
C GLN A 28 4.05 -0.35 -7.65
N ALA A 29 4.29 -0.79 -6.41
CA ALA A 29 4.47 -2.19 -6.09
C ALA A 29 3.21 -3.01 -6.33
N ILE A 30 2.03 -2.56 -5.85
CA ILE A 30 0.77 -3.26 -6.14
C ILE A 30 0.45 -3.27 -7.63
N ALA A 31 0.78 -2.20 -8.38
CA ALA A 31 0.56 -2.14 -9.82
C ALA A 31 1.45 -3.15 -10.57
N ARG A 32 2.70 -3.34 -10.14
CA ARG A 32 3.60 -4.39 -10.63
C ARG A 32 3.08 -5.80 -10.32
N GLU A 33 2.35 -5.95 -9.22
CA GLU A 33 1.69 -7.21 -8.85
C GLU A 33 0.35 -7.44 -9.59
N GLY A 34 -0.09 -6.49 -10.42
CA GLY A 34 -1.31 -6.60 -11.22
C GLY A 34 -2.58 -6.05 -10.55
N TYR A 35 -2.47 -5.37 -9.41
CA TYR A 35 -3.60 -4.75 -8.72
C TYR A 35 -3.86 -3.33 -9.21
N SER A 36 -5.13 -2.96 -9.35
CA SER A 36 -5.53 -1.60 -9.70
C SER A 36 -5.39 -0.65 -8.51
N ALA A 37 -4.55 0.38 -8.67
CA ALA A 37 -4.34 1.40 -7.64
C ALA A 37 -5.53 2.38 -7.47
N SER A 38 -6.54 2.35 -8.34
CA SER A 38 -7.73 3.22 -8.27
C SER A 38 -8.51 3.07 -6.97
N GLN A 39 -8.46 1.89 -6.33
CA GLN A 39 -9.08 1.69 -5.01
C GLN A 39 -8.36 2.45 -3.88
N LEU A 40 -7.19 3.03 -4.13
CA LEU A 40 -6.39 3.81 -3.17
C LEU A 40 -6.42 5.33 -3.42
N GLU A 41 -7.38 5.80 -4.21
CA GLU A 41 -7.51 7.23 -4.54
C GLU A 41 -8.30 8.03 -3.50
N GLY A 42 -9.02 7.35 -2.60
CA GLY A 42 -9.75 8.01 -1.51
C GLY A 42 -8.80 8.78 -0.56
N PRO A 43 -9.08 10.06 -0.23
CA PRO A 43 -8.18 10.89 0.57
C PRO A 43 -7.96 10.33 1.99
N MET A 44 -8.97 9.71 2.58
CA MET A 44 -8.86 9.06 3.89
C MET A 44 -7.95 7.83 3.85
N LEU A 45 -8.10 6.97 2.83
CA LEU A 45 -7.27 5.79 2.61
C LEU A 45 -5.81 6.15 2.37
N ALA A 46 -5.57 7.13 1.51
CA ALA A 46 -4.22 7.64 1.25
C ALA A 46 -3.56 8.18 2.53
N ARG A 47 -4.33 8.86 3.40
CA ARG A 47 -3.84 9.37 4.68
C ARG A 47 -3.47 8.25 5.65
N GLN A 48 -4.32 7.21 5.77
CA GLN A 48 -4.04 6.04 6.61
C GLN A 48 -2.80 5.29 6.12
N LEU A 49 -2.71 5.06 4.81
CA LEU A 49 -1.57 4.37 4.22
C LEU A 49 -0.27 5.15 4.41
N ARG A 50 -0.31 6.49 4.27
CA ARG A 50 0.85 7.36 4.53
C ARG A 50 1.31 7.30 5.98
N ALA A 51 0.38 7.33 6.92
CA ALA A 51 0.69 7.21 8.34
C ALA A 51 1.36 5.86 8.64
N LEU A 52 0.85 4.78 8.03
CA LEU A 52 1.40 3.43 8.19
C LEU A 52 2.82 3.32 7.62
N VAL A 53 3.04 3.78 6.39
CA VAL A 53 4.36 3.80 5.74
C VAL A 53 5.38 4.56 6.60
N LYS A 54 4.98 5.74 7.11
CA LYS A 54 5.84 6.54 7.98
C LYS A 54 6.16 5.83 9.30
N ALA A 55 5.18 5.15 9.90
CA ALA A 55 5.36 4.43 11.15
C ALA A 55 6.20 3.15 11.00
N SER A 56 6.25 2.56 9.80
CA SER A 56 6.98 1.33 9.51
C SER A 56 8.34 1.55 8.84
N SER A 57 8.63 2.76 8.36
CA SER A 57 9.96 3.10 7.85
C SER A 57 10.95 3.17 9.03
N PRO A 58 12.07 2.43 9.01
CA PRO A 58 13.11 2.60 10.02
C PRO A 58 13.68 4.02 9.94
N GLU A 59 13.87 4.65 11.10
CA GLU A 59 14.48 6.00 11.26
C GLU A 59 15.87 6.11 10.63
#